data_AF-B5ES97-F1
#
_entry.id   AF-B5ES97-F1
#
_cell.length_a   1.000
_cell.length_b   1.000
_cell.length_c   1.000
_cell.angle_alpha   90.00
_cell.angle_beta   90.00
_cell.angle_gamma   90.00
#
_symmetry.space_group_name_H-M   'P 1'
#
loop_
_entity.id
_entity.type
_entity.pdbx_description
1 polymer ?
#
loop_
_entity_poly.entity_id
_entity_poly.type
_entity_poly.pdbx_seq_one_letter_code
_entity_poly.pdbx_strand_id
1 'polypeptide(L)'
;MTQNDIFTFMDSCPQPTLLTTIDGIMVYANSSYKEQIYFGQGDRLTPVIDNIIESSSSEPLIQANALYCKYLESLFLKNKKTTIKKELFYYKQYVTLRTIVSVDCDDYILLMISEEK
;
A
#
# COMPACT_ATOMS: atom_id res chain seq x y z
N MET A 1 -6.09 -18.26 -9.10
CA MET A 1 -4.96 -17.92 -8.21
C MET A 1 -5.53 -17.93 -6.82
N THR A 2 -4.95 -18.70 -5.93
CA THR A 2 -5.40 -18.79 -4.54
C THR A 2 -4.75 -17.70 -3.71
N GLN A 3 -5.29 -17.41 -2.52
CA GLN A 3 -4.65 -16.50 -1.57
C GLN A 3 -3.22 -16.94 -1.21
N ASN A 4 -2.99 -18.25 -1.06
CA ASN A 4 -1.67 -18.79 -0.74
C ASN A 4 -0.64 -18.56 -1.85
N ASP A 5 -1.05 -18.62 -3.13
CA ASP A 5 -0.15 -18.35 -4.26
C ASP A 5 0.37 -16.91 -4.21
N ILE A 6 -0.51 -15.96 -3.88
CA ILE A 6 -0.15 -14.54 -3.79
C ILE A 6 0.72 -14.26 -2.58
N PHE A 7 0.41 -14.83 -1.42
CA PHE A 7 1.24 -14.64 -0.24
C PHE A 7 2.65 -15.18 -0.47
N THR A 8 2.77 -16.36 -1.09
CA THR A 8 4.06 -16.94 -1.47
C THR A 8 4.82 -16.03 -2.45
N PHE A 9 4.13 -15.48 -3.45
CA PHE A 9 4.73 -14.50 -4.37
C PHE A 9 5.21 -13.25 -3.63
N MET A 10 4.38 -12.66 -2.77
CA MET A 10 4.72 -11.45 -2.01
C MET A 10 5.90 -11.67 -1.06
N ASP A 11 5.98 -12.84 -0.43
CA ASP A 11 7.10 -13.20 0.45
C ASP A 11 8.40 -13.44 -0.32
N SER A 12 8.32 -13.79 -1.60
CA SER A 12 9.50 -13.88 -2.48
C SER A 12 10.02 -12.52 -2.96
N CYS A 13 9.24 -11.44 -2.80
CA CYS A 13 9.61 -10.11 -3.22
C CYS A 13 10.52 -9.44 -2.18
N PRO A 14 11.73 -8.95 -2.56
CA PRO A 14 12.62 -8.25 -1.62
C PRO A 14 12.12 -6.83 -1.28
N GLN A 15 11.21 -6.26 -2.07
CA GLN A 15 10.64 -4.94 -1.85
C GLN A 15 9.44 -4.99 -0.88
N PRO A 16 9.19 -3.91 -0.11
CA PRO A 16 7.95 -3.76 0.65
C PRO A 16 6.72 -3.97 -0.24
N THR A 17 5.91 -4.95 0.13
CA THR A 17 4.71 -5.34 -0.63
C THR A 17 3.51 -5.50 0.29
N LEU A 18 2.39 -4.90 -0.10
CA LEU A 18 1.14 -4.82 0.64
C LEU A 18 -0.01 -5.28 -0.26
N LEU A 19 -0.89 -6.12 0.30
CA LEU A 19 -2.15 -6.51 -0.30
C LEU A 19 -3.30 -5.93 0.52
N THR A 20 -4.19 -5.19 -0.12
CA THR A 20 -5.39 -4.64 0.52
C THR A 20 -6.65 -5.04 -0.21
N THR A 21 -7.79 -4.94 0.45
CA THR A 21 -9.09 -4.90 -0.24
C THR A 21 -9.18 -3.67 -1.15
N ILE A 22 -10.20 -3.61 -2.00
CA ILE A 22 -10.53 -2.41 -2.79
C ILE A 22 -10.81 -1.17 -1.93
N ASP A 23 -11.19 -1.37 -0.66
CA ASP A 23 -11.41 -0.31 0.32
C ASP A 23 -10.12 0.10 1.06
N GLY A 24 -8.96 -0.44 0.66
CA GLY A 24 -7.67 -0.10 1.26
C GLY A 24 -7.40 -0.77 2.61
N ILE A 25 -8.22 -1.74 3.03
CA ILE A 25 -8.04 -2.50 4.27
C ILE A 25 -6.95 -3.54 4.06
N MET A 26 -5.94 -3.57 4.94
CA MET A 26 -4.83 -4.52 4.85
C MET A 26 -5.30 -5.97 4.99
N VAL A 27 -4.93 -6.79 4.02
CA VAL A 27 -5.13 -8.25 4.03
C VAL A 27 -3.82 -8.96 4.37
N TYR A 28 -2.74 -8.58 3.70
CA TYR A 28 -1.42 -9.17 3.89
C TYR A 28 -0.31 -8.17 3.61
N ALA A 29 0.84 -8.36 4.25
CA ALA A 29 2.06 -7.60 3.98
C ALA A 29 3.27 -8.49 4.19
N ASN A 30 4.27 -8.39 3.30
CA ASN A 30 5.50 -9.15 3.44
C ASN A 30 6.39 -8.60 4.58
N SER A 31 7.46 -9.33 4.93
CA SER A 31 8.39 -8.92 5.99
C SER A 31 9.02 -7.56 5.74
N SER A 32 9.43 -7.28 4.49
CA SER A 32 10.05 -6.01 4.12
C SER A 32 9.13 -4.80 4.39
N TYR A 33 7.83 -4.91 4.09
CA TYR A 33 6.86 -3.88 4.44
C TYR A 33 6.73 -3.71 5.95
N LYS A 34 6.68 -4.83 6.68
CA LYS A 34 6.56 -4.83 8.15
C LYS A 34 7.75 -4.18 8.84
N GLU A 35 8.94 -4.34 8.29
CA GLU A 35 10.17 -3.79 8.87
C GLU A 35 10.38 -2.30 8.54
N GLN A 36 9.93 -1.85 7.35
CA GLN A 36 10.29 -0.53 6.83
C GLN A 36 9.17 0.49 6.90
N ILE A 37 7.90 0.05 6.83
CA ILE A 37 6.75 0.93 6.61
C ILE A 37 5.64 0.70 7.64
N TYR A 38 5.53 -0.49 8.22
CA TYR A 38 4.43 -0.81 9.12
C TYR A 38 4.59 -0.15 10.50
N PHE A 39 3.61 0.67 10.88
CA PHE A 39 3.61 1.42 12.14
C PHE A 39 2.89 0.74 13.30
N GLY A 40 2.55 -0.56 13.20
CA GLY A 40 2.11 -1.34 14.37
C GLY A 40 0.73 -1.04 14.96
N GLN A 41 0.03 0.00 14.52
CA GLN A 41 -1.18 0.52 15.19
C GLN A 41 -2.40 0.70 14.27
N GLY A 42 -2.60 -0.18 13.30
CA GLY A 42 -3.82 -0.15 12.48
C GLY A 42 -4.94 -1.00 13.09
N ASP A 43 -6.14 -0.46 13.23
CA ASP A 43 -7.34 -1.29 13.29
C ASP A 43 -7.44 -2.10 11.99
N ARG A 44 -7.74 -3.39 12.09
CA ARG A 44 -7.88 -4.30 10.93
C ARG A 44 -9.07 -3.92 10.04
N LEU A 45 -9.86 -2.92 10.43
CA LEU A 45 -11.01 -2.43 9.69
C LEU A 45 -10.81 -1.05 9.06
N THR A 46 -9.72 -0.34 9.39
CA THR A 46 -9.44 1.00 8.86
C THR A 46 -8.49 0.91 7.66
N PRO A 47 -8.72 1.67 6.57
CA PRO A 47 -7.81 1.72 5.44
C PRO A 47 -6.39 2.11 5.87
N VAL A 48 -5.38 1.49 5.25
CA VAL A 48 -3.97 1.69 5.63
C VAL A 48 -3.55 3.15 5.56
N ILE A 49 -3.94 3.85 4.48
CA ILE A 49 -3.60 5.26 4.29
C ILE A 49 -4.30 6.15 5.32
N ASP A 50 -5.51 5.79 5.75
CA ASP A 50 -6.25 6.56 6.75
C ASP A 50 -5.63 6.44 8.14
N ASN A 51 -5.19 5.24 8.53
CA ASN A 51 -4.39 5.04 9.74
C ASN A 51 -3.10 5.89 9.73
N ILE A 52 -2.44 6.02 8.56
CA ILE A 52 -1.24 6.86 8.42
C ILE A 52 -1.59 8.35 8.59
N ILE A 53 -2.68 8.82 7.97
CA ILE A 53 -3.12 10.22 8.08
C ILE A 53 -3.45 10.59 9.54
N GLU A 54 -4.13 9.70 10.26
CA GLU A 54 -4.53 9.93 11.66
C GLU A 54 -3.33 9.90 12.60
N SER A 55 -2.44 8.92 12.46
CA SER A 55 -1.23 8.80 13.26
C SER A 55 -0.20 9.91 13.03
N SER A 56 -0.23 10.55 11.85
CA SER A 56 0.69 11.64 11.47
C SER A 56 0.15 13.04 11.79
N SER A 57 -0.89 13.16 12.63
CA SER A 57 -1.56 14.44 12.93
C SER A 57 -0.64 15.53 13.49
N SER A 58 0.46 15.16 14.16
CA SER A 58 1.48 16.09 14.66
C SER A 58 2.53 16.49 13.62
N GLU A 59 2.52 15.90 12.42
CA GLU A 59 3.53 16.10 11.38
C GLU A 59 2.88 16.46 10.03
N PRO A 60 2.57 17.77 9.80
CA PRO A 60 1.75 18.21 8.66
C PRO A 60 2.28 17.80 7.29
N LEU A 61 3.61 17.73 7.11
CA LEU A 61 4.22 17.32 5.84
C LEU A 61 4.00 15.84 5.56
N ILE A 62 4.08 14.98 6.58
CA ILE A 62 3.80 13.55 6.43
C ILE A 62 2.31 13.33 6.18
N GLN A 63 1.45 14.07 6.88
CA GLN A 63 0.01 14.03 6.64
C GLN A 63 -0.36 14.46 5.20
N ALA A 64 0.24 15.55 4.70
CA ALA A 64 0.01 16.01 3.32
C ALA A 64 0.46 14.96 2.28
N ASN A 65 1.60 14.31 2.52
CA ASN A 65 2.09 13.23 1.68
C ASN A 65 1.14 12.02 1.69
N ALA A 66 0.65 11.61 2.86
CA ALA A 66 -0.32 10.52 2.98
C ALA A 66 -1.65 10.84 2.27
N LEU A 67 -2.14 12.08 2.37
CA LEU A 67 -3.31 12.56 1.61
C LEU A 67 -3.08 12.49 0.09
N TYR A 68 -1.87 12.82 -0.38
CA TYR A 68 -1.53 12.66 -1.79
C TYR A 68 -1.50 11.19 -2.23
N CYS A 69 -0.97 10.28 -1.39
CA CYS A 69 -1.04 8.85 -1.65
C CYS A 69 -2.50 8.35 -1.74
N LYS A 70 -3.38 8.83 -0.85
CA LYS A 70 -4.83 8.55 -0.89
C LYS A 70 -5.46 9.01 -2.21
N TYR A 71 -5.09 10.20 -2.67
CA TYR A 71 -5.54 10.71 -3.95
C TYR A 71 -5.09 9.81 -5.12
N LEU A 72 -3.83 9.38 -5.14
CA LEU A 72 -3.33 8.47 -6.18
C LEU A 72 -4.05 7.11 -6.16
N GLU A 73 -4.35 6.57 -4.99
CA GLU A 73 -5.14 5.35 -4.84
C GLU A 73 -6.57 5.54 -5.40
N SER A 74 -7.22 6.67 -5.11
CA SER A 74 -8.55 6.97 -5.66
C SER A 74 -8.55 7.07 -7.19
N LEU A 75 -7.49 7.65 -7.78
CA LEU A 75 -7.31 7.69 -9.23
C LEU A 75 -7.08 6.29 -9.82
N PHE A 76 -6.28 5.47 -9.14
CA PHE A 76 -6.05 4.08 -9.53
C PHE A 76 -7.35 3.29 -9.53
N LEU A 77 -8.15 3.36 -8.45
CA LEU A 77 -9.44 2.67 -8.32
C LEU A 77 -10.45 3.12 -9.38
N LYS A 78 -10.48 4.42 -9.71
CA LYS A 78 -11.34 4.95 -10.77
C LYS A 78 -10.96 4.41 -12.15
N ASN A 79 -9.67 4.31 -12.43
CA ASN A 79 -9.17 3.93 -13.75
C ASN A 79 -9.02 2.42 -13.93
N LYS A 80 -8.89 1.65 -12.83
CA LYS A 80 -8.65 0.21 -12.79
C LYS A 80 -7.49 -0.27 -13.67
N LYS A 81 -6.48 0.57 -13.84
CA LYS A 81 -5.27 0.27 -14.63
C LYS A 81 -4.06 0.18 -13.71
N THR A 82 -3.19 -0.79 -13.97
CA THR A 82 -1.89 -0.87 -13.30
C THR A 82 -1.19 0.47 -13.43
N THR A 83 -0.78 1.04 -12.29
CA THR A 83 -0.24 2.39 -12.24
C THR A 83 1.12 2.36 -11.54
N ILE A 84 2.10 3.01 -12.16
CA ILE A 84 3.41 3.26 -11.57
C ILE A 84 3.50 4.76 -11.26
N LYS A 85 3.83 5.12 -10.03
CA LYS A 85 3.95 6.52 -9.59
C LYS A 85 5.20 6.75 -8.75
N LYS A 86 5.66 7.99 -8.77
CA LYS A 86 6.61 8.49 -7.78
C LYS A 86 5.85 9.16 -6.66
N GLU A 87 6.18 8.79 -5.43
CA GLU A 87 5.54 9.27 -4.20
C GLU A 87 6.61 9.71 -3.21
N LEU A 88 6.30 10.77 -2.47
CA LEU A 88 7.12 11.24 -1.36
C LEU A 88 6.48 10.76 -0.07
N PHE A 89 7.24 10.09 0.79
CA PHE A 89 6.78 9.67 2.10
C PHE A 89 7.94 9.74 3.11
N TYR A 90 7.74 10.37 4.27
CA TYR A 90 8.81 10.66 5.25
C TYR A 90 10.11 11.19 4.62
N TYR A 91 10.00 12.21 3.75
CA TYR A 91 11.15 12.84 3.06
C TYR A 91 11.97 11.93 2.14
N LYS A 92 11.50 10.71 1.90
CA LYS A 92 12.08 9.76 0.95
C LYS A 92 11.21 9.64 -0.27
N GLN A 93 11.84 9.47 -1.42
CA GLN A 93 11.15 9.24 -2.69
C GLN A 93 11.02 7.74 -2.92
N TYR A 94 9.81 7.32 -3.30
CA TYR A 94 9.49 5.95 -3.62
C TYR A 94 8.87 5.86 -5.00
N VAL A 95 9.19 4.79 -5.71
CA VAL A 95 8.45 4.32 -6.87
C VAL A 95 7.47 3.25 -6.39
N THR A 96 6.19 3.47 -6.64
CA THR A 96 5.12 2.53 -6.29
C THR A 96 4.55 1.91 -7.55
N LEU A 97 4.21 0.62 -7.47
CA LEU A 97 3.42 -0.08 -8.45
C LEU A 97 2.12 -0.53 -7.76
N ARG A 98 0.98 -0.11 -8.31
CA ARG A 98 -0.35 -0.55 -7.89
C ARG A 98 -1.02 -1.33 -9.00
N THR A 99 -1.54 -2.50 -8.68
CA THR A 99 -2.29 -3.32 -9.63
C THR A 99 -3.44 -4.03 -8.95
N ILE A 100 -4.49 -4.33 -9.71
CA ILE A 100 -5.58 -5.19 -9.23
C ILE A 100 -5.15 -6.63 -9.45
N VAL A 101 -5.33 -7.48 -8.44
CA VAL A 101 -5.17 -8.93 -8.53
C VAL A 101 -6.48 -9.59 -8.10
N SER A 102 -6.95 -10.55 -8.89
CA SER A 102 -8.19 -11.29 -8.60
C SER A 102 -7.86 -12.64 -7.98
N VAL A 103 -8.42 -12.90 -6.80
CA VAL A 103 -8.13 -14.07 -5.97
C VAL A 103 -9.44 -14.69 -5.55
N ASP A 104 -9.67 -15.96 -5.89
CA ASP A 104 -10.87 -16.70 -5.50
C ASP A 104 -12.21 -15.94 -5.75
N CYS A 105 -12.25 -15.12 -6.80
CA CYS A 105 -13.36 -14.25 -7.26
C CYS A 105 -13.46 -12.85 -6.62
N ASP A 106 -12.58 -12.50 -5.68
CA ASP A 106 -12.49 -11.16 -5.10
C ASP A 106 -11.32 -10.38 -5.70
N ASP A 107 -11.52 -9.07 -5.86
CA ASP A 107 -10.49 -8.15 -6.34
C ASP A 107 -9.75 -7.50 -5.16
N TYR A 108 -8.42 -7.47 -5.26
CA TYR A 108 -7.53 -6.87 -4.27
C TYR A 108 -6.57 -5.88 -4.93
N ILE A 109 -6.05 -4.96 -4.15
CA ILE A 109 -4.99 -4.04 -4.57
C ILE A 109 -3.66 -4.63 -4.09
N LEU A 110 -2.78 -4.93 -5.03
CA LEU A 110 -1.39 -5.24 -4.75
C LEU A 110 -0.56 -3.97 -4.95
N LEU A 111 0.09 -3.52 -3.87
CA LEU A 111 1.01 -2.39 -3.84
C LEU A 111 2.43 -2.89 -3.59
N MET A 112 3.34 -2.61 -4.52
CA MET A 112 4.79 -2.80 -4.35
C MET A 112 5.46 -1.43 -4.26
N ILE A 113 6.44 -1.29 -3.37
CA ILE A 113 7.10 -0.01 -3.06
C ILE A 113 8.60 -0.20 -3.17
N SER A 114 9.28 0.67 -3.92
CA SER A 114 10.75 0.69 -4.02
C SER A 114 11.26 2.08 -3.70
N GLU A 115 12.23 2.20 -2.79
CA GLU A 115 12.92 3.47 -2.53
C GLU A 115 13.74 3.88 -3.76
N GLU A 116 13.64 5.14 -4.18
CA GLU A 116 14.48 5.73 -5.23
C GLU A 116 15.82 6.13 -4.59
N LYS A 117 16.93 5.65 -5.17
CA LYS A 117 18.30 5.94 -4.69
C LYS A 117 18.83 7.27 -5.21
#